data_AF-A0A016SBX6-F1
#
_entry.id   AF-A0A016SBX6-F1
#
_cell.length_a   1.000
_cell.length_b   1.000
_cell.length_c   1.000
_cell.angle_alpha   90.00
_cell.angle_beta   90.00
_cell.angle_gamma   90.00
#
_symmetry.space_group_name_H-M   'P 1'
#
loop_
_entity.id
_entity.type
_entity.pdbx_description
1 polymer ?
#
loop_
_entity_poly.entity_id
_entity_poly.type
_entity_poly.pdbx_seq_one_letter_code
_entity_poly.pdbx_strand_id
1 'polypeptide(L)'
;MMDYFVSTHFTHLPLSPVAMLTYAFVALAKRGTISDDFCTQIIEGIRQEVGFVITMSSEVIKYLRTYYGDVMDDLVSDTLFAHWKNELPANTLRLRITLEQTLNAGLTTLTVNVRGLADHPSFPWDQLARLPPYSSELAALKNAMDAVGDNRYYGFRKDLGDAKSTLYKSLAYIAKELLIKVNGETALGRYAGFPRRPAQAPIVTSMIEAYINQLHNYGQDPEKNPLRPRCELASYVAIRECRDRYITIYQHTNAQ
;
A
#
# COMPACT_ATOMS: atom_id res chain seq x y z
N MET A 1 36.74 -21.28 29.36
CA MET A 1 36.73 -20.30 28.24
C MET A 1 35.34 -20.35 27.61
N MET A 2 34.32 -19.91 28.38
CA MET A 2 32.90 -19.91 28.00
C MET A 2 32.30 -18.63 28.59
N ASP A 3 32.72 -17.48 28.09
CA ASP A 3 32.18 -16.17 28.48
C ASP A 3 32.28 -15.24 27.26
N TYR A 4 31.43 -15.45 26.26
CA TYR A 4 31.27 -14.52 25.14
C TYR A 4 29.91 -14.75 24.48
N PHE A 5 28.80 -14.40 25.15
CA PHE A 5 27.52 -14.13 24.47
C PHE A 5 26.54 -13.28 25.31
N VAL A 6 27.05 -12.41 26.21
CA VAL A 6 26.22 -11.33 26.76
C VAL A 6 26.42 -10.10 25.86
N SER A 7 25.80 -10.15 24.68
CA SER A 7 25.52 -8.93 23.93
C SER A 7 24.50 -8.14 24.74
N THR A 8 24.89 -6.97 25.20
CA THR A 8 24.13 -6.01 26.03
C THR A 8 22.86 -5.46 25.36
N HIS A 9 22.41 -6.05 24.25
CA HIS A 9 21.17 -5.70 23.53
C HIS A 9 20.04 -6.72 23.68
N PHE A 10 20.26 -7.86 24.38
CA PHE A 10 19.26 -8.94 24.51
C PHE A 10 18.34 -8.86 25.75
N THR A 11 18.32 -7.75 26.49
CA THR A 11 17.48 -7.60 27.70
C THR A 11 15.99 -7.40 27.43
N HIS A 12 15.54 -7.40 26.17
CA HIS A 12 14.16 -7.07 25.78
C HIS A 12 13.46 -8.16 24.96
N LEU A 13 14.01 -9.38 24.89
CA LEU A 13 13.25 -10.48 24.30
C LEU A 13 12.04 -10.82 25.19
N PRO A 14 10.85 -10.97 24.60
CA PRO A 14 9.64 -11.27 25.34
C PRO A 14 9.76 -12.63 26.04
N LEU A 15 9.40 -12.67 27.32
CA LEU A 15 9.50 -13.88 28.15
C LEU A 15 8.38 -14.90 27.87
N SER A 16 7.32 -14.52 27.14
CA SER A 16 6.21 -15.43 26.81
C SER A 16 6.27 -15.92 25.35
N PRO A 17 5.97 -17.20 25.08
CA PRO A 17 5.89 -17.73 23.72
C PRO A 17 4.90 -16.97 22.83
N VAL A 18 3.77 -16.54 23.39
CA VAL A 18 2.76 -15.73 22.69
C VAL A 18 3.36 -14.42 22.20
N ALA A 19 4.13 -13.73 23.04
CA ALA A 19 4.78 -12.50 22.66
C ALA A 19 5.88 -12.73 21.62
N MET A 20 6.73 -13.76 21.77
CA MET A 20 7.73 -14.12 20.74
C MET A 20 7.10 -14.35 19.36
N LEU A 21 6.03 -15.15 19.31
CA LEU A 21 5.31 -15.43 18.07
C LEU A 21 4.66 -14.17 17.50
N THR A 22 4.04 -13.34 18.35
CA THR A 22 3.44 -12.07 17.93
C THR A 22 4.49 -11.12 17.34
N TYR A 23 5.68 -11.02 17.95
CA TYR A 23 6.77 -10.22 17.43
C TYR A 23 7.26 -10.70 16.06
N ALA A 24 7.54 -12.01 15.93
CA ALA A 24 7.97 -12.58 14.65
C ALA A 24 6.91 -12.34 13.57
N PHE A 25 5.66 -12.66 13.89
CA PHE A 25 4.51 -12.47 13.03
C PHE A 25 4.39 -11.05 12.51
N VAL A 26 4.36 -10.08 13.43
CA VAL A 26 4.18 -8.67 13.10
C VAL A 26 5.40 -8.13 12.34
N ALA A 27 6.61 -8.55 12.70
CA ALA A 27 7.82 -8.11 12.01
C ALA A 27 7.86 -8.55 10.55
N LEU A 28 7.44 -9.78 10.26
CA LEU A 28 7.36 -10.29 8.89
C LEU A 28 6.18 -9.65 8.13
N ALA A 29 4.98 -9.65 8.72
CA ALA A 29 3.77 -9.12 8.09
C ALA A 29 3.86 -7.62 7.78
N LYS A 30 4.35 -6.80 8.72
CA LYS A 30 4.50 -5.34 8.56
C LYS A 30 5.84 -4.93 7.95
N ARG A 31 6.67 -5.89 7.51
CA ARG A 31 7.98 -5.63 6.87
C ARG A 31 8.89 -4.71 7.69
N GLY A 32 8.81 -4.81 9.02
CA GLY A 32 9.55 -3.94 9.96
C GLY A 32 9.07 -2.49 10.03
N THR A 33 8.04 -2.10 9.27
CA THR A 33 7.46 -0.76 9.28
C THR A 33 6.19 -0.74 10.14
N ILE A 34 6.30 -0.26 11.38
CA ILE A 34 5.18 -0.20 12.32
C ILE A 34 5.29 1.05 13.20
N SER A 35 4.15 1.64 13.56
CA SER A 35 4.07 2.72 14.54
C SER A 35 3.82 2.17 15.94
N ASP A 36 4.20 2.92 16.97
CA ASP A 36 3.93 2.52 18.35
C ASP A 36 2.43 2.47 18.65
N ASP A 37 1.64 3.36 18.05
CA ASP A 37 0.17 3.31 18.11
C ASP A 37 -0.38 1.96 17.62
N PHE A 38 0.19 1.44 16.52
CA PHE A 38 -0.22 0.16 15.98
C PHE A 38 0.26 -1.00 16.87
N CYS A 39 1.46 -0.92 17.47
CA CYS A 39 1.89 -1.87 18.51
C CYS A 39 0.88 -1.92 19.67
N THR A 40 0.40 -0.77 20.16
CA THR A 40 -0.63 -0.71 21.21
C THR A 40 -1.92 -1.37 20.78
N GLN A 41 -2.34 -1.19 19.52
CA GLN A 41 -3.52 -1.87 18.98
C GLN A 41 -3.36 -3.40 18.92
N ILE A 42 -2.17 -3.91 18.59
CA ILE A 42 -1.88 -5.35 18.65
C ILE A 42 -1.92 -5.84 20.09
N ILE A 43 -1.24 -5.16 21.02
CA ILE A 43 -1.21 -5.53 22.45
C ILE A 43 -2.62 -5.63 23.02
N GLU A 44 -3.44 -4.59 22.81
CA GLU A 44 -4.80 -4.56 23.34
C GLU A 44 -5.70 -5.60 22.64
N GLY A 45 -5.49 -5.83 21.34
CA GLY A 45 -6.15 -6.91 20.61
C GLY A 45 -5.86 -8.28 21.22
N ILE A 46 -4.59 -8.63 21.45
CA ILE A 46 -4.20 -9.91 22.07
C ILE A 46 -4.78 -10.05 23.48
N ARG A 47 -4.75 -8.97 24.26
CA ARG A 47 -5.33 -8.96 25.61
C ARG A 47 -6.82 -9.24 25.60
N GLN A 48 -7.58 -8.60 24.71
CA GLN A 48 -9.03 -8.76 24.62
C GLN A 48 -9.43 -10.11 24.01
N GLU A 49 -8.69 -10.58 23.01
CA GLU A 49 -9.02 -11.77 22.21
C GLU A 49 -8.57 -13.09 22.84
N VAL A 50 -7.43 -13.06 23.54
CA VAL A 50 -6.75 -14.26 24.07
C VAL A 50 -6.55 -14.19 25.59
N GLY A 51 -6.69 -13.02 26.22
CA GLY A 51 -6.53 -12.84 27.66
C GLY A 51 -5.07 -12.71 28.14
N PHE A 52 -4.09 -12.72 27.22
CA PHE A 52 -2.68 -12.57 27.57
C PHE A 52 -2.23 -11.11 27.56
N VAL A 53 -1.46 -10.72 28.57
CA VAL A 53 -0.77 -9.43 28.58
C VAL A 53 0.61 -9.62 27.97
N ILE A 54 0.88 -8.90 26.89
CA ILE A 54 2.18 -8.88 26.21
C ILE A 54 2.72 -7.45 26.15
N THR A 55 4.03 -7.34 25.93
CA THR A 55 4.68 -6.06 25.63
C THR A 55 5.24 -6.10 24.22
N MET A 56 5.10 -5.00 23.48
CA MET A 56 5.62 -4.86 22.12
C MET A 56 6.35 -3.54 21.94
N SER A 57 7.45 -3.57 21.19
CA SER A 57 8.27 -2.41 20.82
C SER A 57 8.48 -2.39 19.31
N SER A 58 8.26 -1.23 18.69
CA SER A 58 8.53 -1.03 17.27
C SER A 58 10.02 -1.20 16.93
N GLU A 59 10.93 -0.95 17.88
CA GLU A 59 12.37 -1.13 17.71
C GLU A 59 12.75 -2.61 17.57
N VAL A 60 12.19 -3.47 18.44
CA VAL A 60 12.42 -4.93 18.37
C VAL A 60 11.85 -5.50 17.07
N ILE A 61 10.70 -5.00 16.62
CA ILE A 61 10.11 -5.38 15.33
C ILE A 61 11.03 -5.02 14.16
N LYS A 62 11.59 -3.80 14.16
CA LYS A 62 12.58 -3.36 13.16
C LYS A 62 13.82 -4.25 13.20
N TYR A 63 14.33 -4.57 14.38
CA TYR A 63 15.50 -5.43 14.55
C TYR A 63 15.27 -6.85 14.01
N LEU A 64 14.12 -7.46 14.34
CA LEU A 64 13.74 -8.77 13.80
C LEU A 64 13.62 -8.75 12.27
N ARG A 65 13.09 -7.67 11.69
CA ARG A 65 13.06 -7.51 10.24
C ARG A 65 14.46 -7.41 9.64
N THR A 66 15.40 -6.73 10.27
CA THR A 66 16.79 -6.66 9.78
C THR A 66 17.43 -8.06 9.74
N TYR A 67 17.14 -8.91 10.72
CA TYR A 67 17.74 -10.24 10.81
C TYR A 67 17.09 -11.27 9.87
N TYR A 68 15.75 -11.31 9.83
CA TYR A 68 15.01 -12.33 9.07
C TYR A 68 14.46 -11.82 7.73
N GLY A 69 14.55 -10.52 7.46
CA GLY A 69 13.96 -9.90 6.28
C GLY A 69 14.56 -10.37 4.97
N ASP A 70 15.82 -10.82 4.99
CA ASP A 70 16.50 -11.38 3.82
C ASP A 70 16.01 -12.75 3.39
N VAL A 71 15.34 -13.48 4.30
CA VAL A 71 14.73 -14.78 4.00
C VAL A 71 13.33 -14.60 3.43
N MET A 72 12.72 -13.44 3.61
CA MET A 72 11.38 -13.14 3.12
C MET A 72 11.43 -12.56 1.70
N ASP A 73 10.94 -13.33 0.75
CA ASP A 73 10.55 -12.88 -0.58
C ASP A 73 9.04 -13.11 -0.82
N ASP A 74 8.56 -12.87 -2.04
CA ASP A 74 7.16 -13.06 -2.41
C ASP A 74 6.71 -14.52 -2.32
N LEU A 75 7.56 -15.48 -2.73
CA LEU A 75 7.23 -16.91 -2.69
C LEU A 75 7.13 -17.44 -1.25
N VAL A 76 8.10 -17.06 -0.41
CA VAL A 76 8.11 -17.41 1.02
C VAL A 76 6.92 -16.77 1.72
N SER A 77 6.60 -15.51 1.40
CA SER A 77 5.47 -14.80 1.98
C SER A 77 4.13 -15.48 1.69
N ASP A 78 3.91 -15.90 0.44
CA ASP A 78 2.68 -16.60 0.05
C ASP A 78 2.48 -17.89 0.86
N THR A 79 3.51 -18.72 0.89
CA THR A 79 3.47 -20.01 1.61
C THR A 79 3.32 -19.80 3.12
N LEU A 80 4.11 -18.90 3.71
CA LEU A 80 4.15 -18.67 5.15
C LEU A 80 2.85 -18.04 5.67
N PHE A 81 2.33 -17.02 4.99
CA PHE A 81 1.12 -16.33 5.43
C PHE A 81 -0.12 -17.19 5.21
N ALA A 82 -0.16 -18.02 4.17
CA ALA A 82 -1.21 -19.03 4.01
C ALA A 82 -1.20 -20.04 5.17
N HIS A 83 -0.01 -20.53 5.54
CA HIS A 83 0.14 -21.42 6.69
C HIS A 83 -0.33 -20.74 7.99
N TRP A 84 0.18 -19.55 8.30
CA TRP A 84 -0.21 -18.82 9.51
C TRP A 84 -1.70 -18.49 9.58
N LYS A 85 -2.34 -18.18 8.45
CA LYS A 85 -3.79 -17.95 8.42
C LYS A 85 -4.58 -19.16 8.91
N ASN A 86 -4.09 -20.38 8.65
CA ASN A 86 -4.72 -21.63 9.07
C ASN A 86 -4.40 -21.99 10.52
N GLU A 87 -3.19 -21.68 11.00
CA GLU A 87 -2.77 -21.98 12.37
C GLU A 87 -3.31 -20.98 13.41
N LEU A 88 -3.63 -19.75 12.99
CA LEU A 88 -4.15 -18.74 13.91
C LEU A 88 -5.56 -19.11 14.42
N PRO A 89 -5.76 -19.17 15.75
CA PRO A 89 -7.07 -19.38 16.34
C PRO A 89 -8.10 -18.37 15.83
N ALA A 90 -9.35 -18.82 15.65
CA ALA A 90 -10.42 -17.99 15.11
C ALA A 90 -10.68 -16.72 15.93
N ASN A 91 -10.41 -16.75 17.24
CA ASN A 91 -10.56 -15.61 18.14
C ASN A 91 -9.44 -14.56 18.03
N THR A 92 -8.33 -14.84 17.33
CA THR A 92 -7.20 -13.87 17.16
C THR A 92 -7.43 -12.91 15.98
N LEU A 93 -8.58 -12.23 15.98
CA LEU A 93 -9.03 -11.36 14.89
C LEU A 93 -7.99 -10.31 14.51
N ARG A 94 -7.33 -9.67 15.48
CA ARG A 94 -6.34 -8.62 15.21
C ARG A 94 -5.14 -9.14 14.40
N LEU A 95 -4.65 -10.33 14.71
CA LEU A 95 -3.55 -10.95 13.97
C LEU A 95 -4.01 -11.38 12.58
N ARG A 96 -5.21 -11.96 12.47
CA ARG A 96 -5.78 -12.37 11.17
C ARG A 96 -5.97 -11.17 10.24
N ILE A 97 -6.53 -10.06 10.73
CA ILE A 97 -6.64 -8.81 9.96
C ILE A 97 -5.26 -8.30 9.54
N THR A 98 -4.27 -8.39 10.43
CA THR A 98 -2.89 -7.97 10.11
C THR A 98 -2.30 -8.81 8.97
N LEU A 99 -2.60 -10.12 8.88
CA LEU A 99 -2.23 -10.93 7.72
C LEU A 99 -2.96 -10.52 6.46
N GLU A 100 -4.25 -10.25 6.54
CA GLU A 100 -5.02 -9.87 5.35
C GLU A 100 -4.51 -8.54 4.77
N GLN A 101 -4.04 -7.64 5.64
CA GLN A 101 -3.34 -6.40 5.26
C GLN A 101 -1.94 -6.63 4.62
N THR A 102 -1.39 -7.84 4.65
CA THR A 102 -0.11 -8.13 3.96
C THR A 102 -0.27 -8.25 2.46
N LEU A 103 -1.48 -8.56 1.98
CA LEU A 103 -1.77 -8.60 0.56
C LEU A 103 -1.54 -7.22 -0.04
N ASN A 104 -0.69 -7.15 -1.07
CA ASN A 104 -0.24 -5.92 -1.72
C ASN A 104 0.56 -4.96 -0.84
N ALA A 105 0.99 -5.41 0.34
CA ALA A 105 1.88 -4.62 1.17
C ALA A 105 3.13 -4.25 0.39
N GLY A 106 3.51 -2.97 0.44
CA GLY A 106 4.63 -2.44 -0.35
C GLY A 106 4.29 -1.96 -1.75
N LEU A 107 3.04 -2.10 -2.19
CA LEU A 107 2.58 -1.63 -3.50
C LEU A 107 1.63 -0.43 -3.41
N THR A 108 1.55 0.25 -2.27
CA THR A 108 0.61 1.36 -2.01
C THR A 108 0.59 2.42 -3.12
N THR A 109 1.75 2.84 -3.62
CA THR A 109 1.84 3.82 -4.72
C THR A 109 1.23 3.28 -6.02
N LEU A 110 1.44 2.01 -6.35
CA LEU A 110 0.85 1.35 -7.52
C LEU A 110 -0.67 1.29 -7.36
N THR A 111 -1.15 0.76 -6.22
CA THR A 111 -2.58 0.63 -5.95
C THR A 111 -3.29 1.99 -5.98
N VAL A 112 -2.69 3.04 -5.41
CA VAL A 112 -3.26 4.40 -5.44
C VAL A 112 -3.34 4.95 -6.86
N ASN A 113 -2.31 4.75 -7.69
CA ASN A 113 -2.37 5.14 -9.11
C ASN A 113 -3.50 4.44 -9.86
N VAL A 114 -3.59 3.11 -9.72
CA VAL A 114 -4.63 2.32 -10.38
C VAL A 114 -6.03 2.79 -9.94
N ARG A 115 -6.21 3.02 -8.64
CA ARG A 115 -7.46 3.55 -8.08
C ARG A 115 -7.79 4.95 -8.58
N GLY A 116 -6.83 5.87 -8.61
CA GLY A 116 -7.05 7.22 -9.15
C GLY A 116 -7.51 7.21 -10.61
N LEU A 117 -6.92 6.34 -11.44
CA LEU A 117 -7.33 6.16 -12.84
C LEU A 117 -8.71 5.48 -12.97
N ALA A 118 -9.06 4.63 -12.02
CA ALA A 118 -10.34 3.91 -11.98
C ALA A 118 -11.50 4.79 -11.54
N ASP A 119 -11.32 5.46 -10.41
CA ASP A 119 -12.33 6.20 -9.69
C ASP A 119 -12.55 7.60 -10.33
N HIS A 120 -11.58 8.07 -11.13
CA HIS A 120 -11.65 9.35 -11.84
C HIS A 120 -11.36 9.21 -13.35
N PRO A 121 -12.20 8.46 -14.10
CA PRO A 121 -11.99 8.26 -15.54
C PRO A 121 -12.16 9.54 -16.37
N SER A 122 -12.85 10.53 -15.81
CA SER A 122 -13.12 11.84 -16.41
C SER A 122 -12.06 12.90 -16.13
N PHE A 123 -11.11 12.63 -15.25
CA PHE A 123 -9.96 13.53 -15.09
C PHE A 123 -9.18 13.58 -16.41
N PRO A 124 -8.64 14.74 -16.83
CA PRO A 124 -7.95 14.92 -18.12
C PRO A 124 -6.57 14.24 -18.16
N TRP A 125 -6.55 12.91 -18.02
CA TRP A 125 -5.36 12.07 -18.07
C TRP A 125 -4.64 12.14 -19.42
N ASP A 126 -5.38 12.39 -20.50
CA ASP A 126 -4.86 12.58 -21.86
C ASP A 126 -4.01 13.85 -21.98
N GLN A 127 -4.47 14.95 -21.39
CA GLN A 127 -3.73 16.21 -21.36
C GLN A 127 -2.50 16.05 -20.48
N LEU A 128 -2.65 15.39 -19.33
CA LEU A 128 -1.54 15.07 -18.44
C LEU A 128 -0.47 14.23 -19.15
N ALA A 129 -0.87 13.21 -19.92
CA ALA A 129 0.03 12.32 -20.64
C ALA A 129 0.90 13.05 -21.69
N ARG A 130 0.53 14.27 -22.12
CA ARG A 130 1.34 15.07 -23.05
C ARG A 130 2.44 15.87 -22.36
N LEU A 131 2.44 15.91 -21.03
CA LEU A 131 3.37 16.70 -20.23
C LEU A 131 4.53 15.82 -19.71
N PRO A 132 5.79 16.25 -19.79
CA PRO A 132 6.90 15.53 -19.13
C PRO A 132 6.85 15.64 -17.59
N PRO A 133 7.07 14.57 -16.80
CA PRO A 133 7.46 13.21 -17.20
C PRO A 133 6.27 12.23 -17.34
N TYR A 134 5.03 12.71 -17.34
CA TYR A 134 3.83 11.87 -17.21
C TYR A 134 3.64 10.84 -18.34
N SER A 135 4.07 11.15 -19.56
CA SER A 135 4.08 10.17 -20.66
C SER A 135 4.88 8.92 -20.30
N SER A 136 6.11 9.09 -19.81
CA SER A 136 6.99 8.00 -19.38
C SER A 136 6.52 7.35 -18.09
N GLU A 137 5.98 8.10 -17.13
CA GLU A 137 5.46 7.54 -15.88
C GLU A 137 4.22 6.67 -16.12
N LEU A 138 3.36 7.01 -17.10
CA LEU A 138 2.22 6.17 -17.49
C LEU A 138 2.68 4.85 -18.12
N ALA A 139 3.70 4.88 -18.99
CA ALA A 139 4.28 3.67 -19.54
C ALA A 139 4.91 2.79 -18.44
N ALA A 140 5.64 3.40 -17.49
CA ALA A 140 6.21 2.71 -16.35
C ALA A 140 5.13 2.11 -15.44
N LEU A 141 4.02 2.83 -15.21
CA LEU A 141 2.88 2.32 -14.45
C LEU A 141 2.28 1.06 -15.11
N LYS A 142 2.13 1.06 -16.44
CA LYS A 142 1.66 -0.12 -17.16
C LYS A 142 2.61 -1.30 -16.95
N ASN A 143 3.92 -1.09 -17.11
CA ASN A 143 4.92 -2.14 -16.89
C ASN A 143 4.88 -2.67 -15.44
N ALA A 144 4.67 -1.78 -14.46
CA ALA A 144 4.49 -2.17 -13.06
C ALA A 144 3.27 -3.08 -12.85
N MET A 145 2.13 -2.75 -13.48
CA MET A 145 0.92 -3.57 -13.42
C MET A 145 1.14 -4.94 -14.06
N ASP A 146 1.79 -4.99 -15.23
CA ASP A 146 2.10 -6.24 -15.93
C ASP A 146 3.10 -7.10 -15.15
N ALA A 147 4.11 -6.48 -14.52
CA ALA A 147 5.11 -7.17 -13.72
C ALA A 147 4.53 -7.77 -12.42
N VAL A 148 3.62 -7.04 -11.75
CA VAL A 148 2.94 -7.52 -10.55
C VAL A 148 1.97 -8.66 -10.88
N GLY A 149 1.19 -8.51 -11.96
CA GLY A 149 0.23 -9.52 -12.40
C GLY A 149 -0.74 -9.92 -11.29
N ASP A 150 -0.83 -11.22 -11.01
CA ASP A 150 -1.69 -11.80 -9.98
C ASP A 150 -0.96 -12.03 -8.64
N ASN A 151 0.32 -11.66 -8.55
CA ASN A 151 1.15 -11.92 -7.37
C ASN A 151 0.81 -10.93 -6.24
N ARG A 152 0.00 -11.39 -5.29
CA ARG A 152 -0.45 -10.58 -4.13
C ARG A 152 0.65 -10.27 -3.13
N TYR A 153 1.79 -10.95 -3.21
CA TYR A 153 2.94 -10.77 -2.33
C TYR A 153 4.14 -10.14 -3.03
N TYR A 154 3.97 -9.62 -4.25
CA TYR A 154 5.06 -9.02 -5.03
C TYR A 154 5.85 -7.94 -4.28
N GLY A 155 5.18 -7.17 -3.41
CA GLY A 155 5.84 -6.14 -2.59
C GLY A 155 6.84 -6.66 -1.55
N PHE A 156 6.93 -7.98 -1.35
CA PHE A 156 7.94 -8.62 -0.50
C PHE A 156 9.26 -8.92 -1.24
N ARG A 157 9.32 -8.77 -2.58
CA ARG A 157 10.57 -8.91 -3.32
C ARG A 157 11.63 -7.93 -2.84
N LYS A 158 12.89 -8.41 -2.81
CA LYS A 158 14.06 -7.56 -2.52
C LYS A 158 14.23 -6.46 -3.56
N ASP A 159 14.00 -6.80 -4.83
CA ASP A 159 13.95 -5.85 -5.92
C ASP A 159 12.56 -5.86 -6.57
N LEU A 160 11.88 -4.71 -6.55
CA LEU A 160 10.58 -4.54 -7.18
C LEU A 160 10.67 -4.40 -8.71
N GLY A 161 11.86 -4.15 -9.27
CA GLY A 161 12.06 -3.97 -10.70
C GLY A 161 11.16 -2.86 -11.27
N ASP A 162 10.33 -3.21 -12.24
CA ASP A 162 9.40 -2.28 -12.90
C ASP A 162 8.29 -1.75 -11.97
N ALA A 163 8.01 -2.43 -10.85
CA ALA A 163 7.03 -1.99 -9.85
C ALA A 163 7.61 -1.01 -8.80
N LYS A 164 8.83 -0.50 -9.02
CA LYS A 164 9.43 0.52 -8.15
C LYS A 164 8.60 1.81 -8.21
N SER A 165 8.09 2.24 -7.06
CA SER A 165 7.30 3.47 -6.93
C SER A 165 8.01 4.72 -7.46
N THR A 166 9.34 4.75 -7.44
CA THR A 166 10.18 5.82 -7.99
C THR A 166 9.95 6.11 -9.46
N LEU A 167 9.45 5.16 -10.23
CA LEU A 167 9.27 5.28 -11.68
C LEU A 167 7.99 6.05 -12.07
N TYR A 168 7.07 6.28 -11.13
CA TYR A 168 5.77 6.91 -11.38
C TYR A 168 5.26 7.75 -10.19
N LYS A 169 6.18 8.40 -9.48
CA LYS A 169 5.87 9.17 -8.25
C LYS A 169 5.03 10.42 -8.53
N SER A 170 5.25 11.10 -9.65
CA SER A 170 4.52 12.34 -9.97
C SER A 170 3.07 12.03 -10.28
N LEU A 171 2.81 10.93 -10.98
CA LEU A 171 1.47 10.41 -11.24
C LEU A 171 0.78 10.01 -9.93
N ALA A 172 1.51 9.36 -9.03
CA ALA A 172 0.98 8.95 -7.73
C ALA A 172 0.52 10.13 -6.86
N TYR A 173 1.19 11.28 -6.97
CA TYR A 173 0.73 12.49 -6.32
C TYR A 173 -0.68 12.88 -6.77
N ILE A 174 -0.91 12.87 -8.09
CA ILE A 174 -2.18 13.30 -8.69
C ILE A 174 -3.29 12.35 -8.26
N ALA A 175 -3.07 11.04 -8.41
CA ALA A 175 -4.02 10.03 -7.98
C ALA A 175 -4.36 10.17 -6.48
N LYS A 176 -3.34 10.37 -5.62
CA LYS A 176 -3.51 10.61 -4.18
C LYS A 176 -4.35 11.87 -3.90
N GLU A 177 -4.05 12.98 -4.56
CA GLU A 177 -4.81 14.23 -4.36
C GLU A 177 -6.27 14.09 -4.79
N LEU A 178 -6.54 13.39 -5.89
CA LEU A 178 -7.91 13.12 -6.33
C LEU A 178 -8.67 12.25 -5.31
N LEU A 179 -8.08 11.14 -4.85
CA LEU A 179 -8.70 10.28 -3.83
C LEU A 179 -8.94 11.03 -2.50
N ILE A 180 -8.01 11.90 -2.08
CA ILE A 180 -8.20 12.69 -0.86
C ILE A 180 -9.31 13.73 -1.04
N LYS A 181 -9.24 14.54 -2.10
CA LYS A 181 -10.09 15.73 -2.26
C LYS A 181 -11.47 15.41 -2.80
N VAL A 182 -11.61 14.32 -3.56
CA VAL A 182 -12.88 13.90 -4.17
C VAL A 182 -13.51 12.74 -3.38
N ASN A 183 -12.72 11.73 -2.99
CA ASN A 183 -13.25 10.55 -2.29
C ASN A 183 -13.16 10.64 -0.75
N GLY A 184 -12.51 11.68 -0.20
CA GLY A 184 -12.40 11.88 1.25
C GLY A 184 -11.37 10.99 1.95
N GLU A 185 -10.44 10.36 1.22
CA GLU A 185 -9.47 9.40 1.76
C GLU A 185 -8.29 10.07 2.49
N THR A 186 -8.59 10.82 3.55
CA THR A 186 -7.63 11.64 4.31
C THR A 186 -6.43 10.86 4.87
N ALA A 187 -6.58 9.55 5.11
CA ALA A 187 -5.50 8.68 5.58
C ALA A 187 -4.29 8.66 4.62
N LEU A 188 -4.52 8.77 3.31
CA LEU A 188 -3.46 8.82 2.30
C LEU A 188 -2.56 10.06 2.43
N GLY A 189 -3.06 11.14 3.03
CA GLY A 189 -2.31 12.38 3.24
C GLY A 189 -1.12 12.23 4.19
N ARG A 190 -1.13 11.22 5.07
CA ARG A 190 -0.05 10.94 6.04
C ARG A 190 1.01 9.97 5.50
N TYR A 191 0.79 9.37 4.33
CA TYR A 191 1.71 8.37 3.80
C TYR A 191 2.99 9.01 3.26
N ALA A 192 4.14 8.68 3.88
CA ALA A 192 5.44 9.26 3.56
C ALA A 192 5.99 8.88 2.17
N GLY A 193 5.44 7.85 1.52
CA GLY A 193 5.92 7.39 0.22
C GLY A 193 5.50 8.26 -0.97
N PHE A 194 4.61 9.23 -0.77
CA PHE A 194 4.22 10.18 -1.81
C PHE A 194 5.14 11.41 -1.82
N PRO A 195 5.46 11.96 -3.01
CA PRO A 195 6.16 13.22 -3.06
C PRO A 195 5.29 14.36 -2.50
N ARG A 196 5.91 15.38 -1.93
CA ARG A 196 5.19 16.57 -1.42
C ARG A 196 4.70 17.48 -2.55
N ARG A 197 5.36 17.44 -3.72
CA ARG A 197 5.04 18.23 -4.90
C ARG A 197 5.18 17.36 -6.15
N PRO A 198 4.28 17.46 -7.13
CA PRO A 198 4.41 16.78 -8.40
C PRO A 198 5.38 17.54 -9.32
N ALA A 199 5.80 16.89 -10.41
CA ALA A 199 6.36 17.60 -11.55
C ALA A 199 5.35 18.63 -12.08
N GLN A 200 5.82 19.74 -12.66
CA GLN A 200 4.95 20.77 -13.25
C GLN A 200 3.81 21.26 -12.31
N ALA A 201 4.10 21.40 -11.02
CA ALA A 201 3.10 21.65 -9.99
C ALA A 201 2.05 22.74 -10.30
N PRO A 202 2.40 23.91 -10.89
CA PRO A 202 1.38 24.92 -11.21
C PRO A 202 0.30 24.41 -12.18
N ILE A 203 0.70 23.66 -13.21
CA ILE A 203 -0.21 23.11 -14.23
C ILE A 203 -1.05 21.98 -13.63
N VAL A 204 -0.41 21.10 -12.85
CA VAL A 204 -1.09 19.96 -12.25
C VAL A 204 -2.12 20.39 -11.21
N THR A 205 -1.78 21.36 -10.37
CA THR A 205 -2.70 21.91 -9.38
C THR A 205 -3.91 22.55 -10.05
N SER A 206 -3.72 23.33 -11.12
CA SER A 206 -4.83 23.94 -11.84
C SER A 206 -5.72 22.89 -12.53
N MET A 207 -5.14 21.81 -13.07
CA MET A 207 -5.92 20.68 -13.61
C MET A 207 -6.77 19.98 -12.54
N ILE A 208 -6.20 19.73 -11.35
CA ILE A 208 -6.92 19.12 -10.22
C ILE A 208 -8.06 20.03 -9.75
N GLU A 209 -7.79 21.33 -9.57
CA GLU A 209 -8.79 22.30 -9.14
C GLU A 209 -9.91 22.47 -10.17
N ALA A 210 -9.58 22.55 -11.47
CA ALA A 210 -10.56 22.63 -12.54
C ALA A 210 -11.48 21.38 -12.54
N TYR A 211 -10.90 20.20 -12.37
CA TYR A 211 -11.65 18.95 -12.28
C TYR A 211 -12.58 18.91 -11.06
N ILE A 212 -12.08 19.31 -9.88
CA ILE A 212 -12.89 19.36 -8.65
C ILE A 212 -14.03 20.36 -8.78
N ASN A 213 -13.76 21.55 -9.32
CA ASN A 213 -14.80 22.57 -9.55
C ASN A 213 -15.85 22.08 -10.54
N GLN A 214 -15.42 21.38 -11.59
CA GLN A 214 -16.31 20.76 -12.55
C GLN A 214 -17.24 19.72 -11.88
N LEU A 215 -16.71 18.86 -11.00
CA LEU A 215 -17.53 17.91 -10.24
C LEU A 215 -18.52 18.59 -9.30
N HIS A 216 -18.12 19.65 -8.59
CA HIS A 216 -19.03 20.41 -7.73
C HIS A 216 -20.18 21.04 -8.52
N ASN A 217 -19.88 21.61 -9.69
CA ASN A 217 -20.89 22.21 -10.55
C ASN A 217 -21.87 21.17 -11.10
N TYR A 218 -21.43 19.93 -11.37
CA TYR A 218 -22.32 18.84 -11.79
C TYR A 218 -23.15 18.23 -10.66
N GLY A 219 -22.63 18.21 -9.42
CA GLY A 219 -23.42 17.81 -8.26
C GLY A 219 -24.69 18.64 -8.07
N GLN A 220 -24.77 19.81 -8.72
CA GLN A 220 -25.94 20.70 -8.72
C GLN A 220 -26.85 20.54 -9.96
N ASP A 221 -26.41 19.84 -11.02
CA ASP A 221 -27.16 19.67 -12.28
C ASP A 221 -26.81 18.34 -13.00
N PRO A 222 -27.54 17.24 -12.72
CA PRO A 222 -27.22 15.90 -13.21
C PRO A 222 -27.48 15.67 -14.71
N GLU A 223 -28.24 16.55 -15.40
CA GLU A 223 -28.54 16.41 -16.83
C GLU A 223 -27.39 16.82 -17.75
N LYS A 224 -26.38 17.52 -17.22
CA LYS A 224 -25.23 18.04 -17.99
C LYS A 224 -24.02 17.11 -18.06
N ASN A 225 -24.17 15.83 -17.70
CA ASN A 225 -23.07 14.87 -17.52
C ASN A 225 -22.25 14.62 -18.82
N PRO A 226 -21.02 15.15 -18.97
CA PRO A 226 -20.14 14.87 -20.09
C PRO A 226 -19.06 13.85 -19.71
N LEU A 227 -19.16 13.16 -18.57
CA LEU A 227 -18.15 12.25 -17.99
C LEU A 227 -18.03 10.93 -18.76
N ARG A 228 -18.10 10.96 -20.10
CA ARG A 228 -17.58 9.88 -20.93
C ARG A 228 -16.06 10.00 -20.99
N PRO A 229 -15.31 8.92 -20.75
CA PRO A 229 -13.86 8.94 -20.91
C PRO A 229 -13.51 9.30 -22.37
N ARG A 230 -12.89 10.46 -22.60
CA ARG A 230 -12.43 10.93 -23.93
C ARG A 230 -10.98 10.54 -24.25
N CYS A 231 -10.35 9.71 -23.43
CA CYS A 231 -8.93 9.39 -23.64
C CYS A 231 -8.79 8.18 -24.57
N GLU A 232 -8.50 8.45 -25.84
CA GLU A 232 -8.16 7.46 -26.88
C GLU A 232 -6.65 7.19 -26.99
N LEU A 233 -5.84 7.74 -26.07
CA LEU A 233 -4.39 7.50 -26.08
C LEU A 233 -4.11 6.03 -25.81
N ALA A 234 -3.37 5.36 -26.70
CA ALA A 234 -3.10 3.92 -26.64
C ALA A 234 -2.52 3.47 -25.28
N SER A 235 -1.68 4.30 -24.65
CA SER A 235 -1.15 4.04 -23.30
C SER A 235 -2.23 4.04 -22.22
N TYR A 236 -3.19 4.96 -22.29
CA TYR A 236 -4.32 5.02 -21.35
C TYR A 236 -5.34 3.91 -21.60
N VAL A 237 -5.63 3.59 -22.86
CA VAL A 237 -6.49 2.46 -23.23
C VAL A 237 -5.90 1.14 -22.71
N ALA A 238 -4.60 0.92 -22.90
CA ALA A 238 -3.90 -0.26 -22.37
C ALA A 238 -3.93 -0.31 -20.84
N ILE A 239 -3.77 0.84 -20.16
CA ILE A 239 -3.89 0.91 -18.70
C ILE A 239 -5.33 0.62 -18.25
N ARG A 240 -6.35 1.07 -18.99
CA ARG A 240 -7.76 0.78 -18.70
C ARG A 240 -8.06 -0.72 -18.78
N GLU A 241 -7.51 -1.43 -19.75
CA GLU A 241 -7.65 -2.90 -19.87
C GLU A 241 -6.87 -3.66 -18.79
N CYS A 242 -5.67 -3.21 -18.42
CA CYS A 242 -4.93 -3.79 -17.29
C CYS A 242 -5.59 -3.45 -15.94
N ARG A 243 -6.24 -2.29 -15.83
CA ARG A 243 -6.93 -1.82 -14.62
C ARG A 243 -8.09 -2.74 -14.25
N ASP A 244 -8.93 -3.12 -15.20
CA ASP A 244 -10.11 -3.94 -14.89
C ASP A 244 -9.71 -5.32 -14.34
N ARG A 245 -8.58 -5.86 -14.83
CA ARG A 245 -7.93 -7.05 -14.25
C ARG A 245 -7.40 -6.78 -12.84
N TYR A 246 -6.64 -5.70 -12.65
CA TYR A 246 -6.04 -5.35 -11.36
C TYR A 246 -7.10 -5.05 -10.28
N ILE A 247 -8.17 -4.33 -10.61
CA ILE A 247 -9.28 -4.03 -9.69
C ILE A 247 -9.94 -5.31 -9.17
N THR A 248 -10.23 -6.25 -10.07
CA THR A 248 -10.86 -7.53 -9.73
C THR A 248 -10.01 -8.34 -8.73
N ILE A 249 -8.68 -8.24 -8.83
CA ILE A 249 -7.76 -8.99 -7.97
C ILE A 249 -7.54 -8.28 -6.62
N TYR A 250 -7.63 -6.94 -6.58
CA TYR A 250 -7.02 -6.15 -5.51
C TYR A 250 -7.97 -5.19 -4.74
N GLN A 251 -9.24 -5.03 -5.12
CA GLN A 251 -10.18 -4.18 -4.36
C GLN A 251 -10.84 -4.86 -3.14
N HIS A 252 -10.69 -6.18 -2.96
CA HIS A 252 -11.29 -6.88 -1.81
C HIS A 252 -10.52 -6.75 -0.49
N THR A 253 -9.40 -6.01 -0.44
CA THR A 253 -8.50 -6.02 0.74
C THR A 253 -8.28 -4.68 1.44
N ASN A 254 -8.72 -3.55 0.87
CA ASN A 254 -8.41 -2.21 1.41
C ASN A 254 -9.61 -1.47 2.04
N ALA A 255 -10.76 -2.14 2.25
CA ALA A 255 -11.98 -1.52 2.75
C ALA A 255 -12.18 -1.62 4.28
N GLN A 256 -11.14 -1.92 5.07
CA GLN A 256 -11.22 -2.00 6.54
C GLN A 256 -10.01 -1.39 7.25
#